data_AF-A0A419DJ61-F1
#
_entry.id   AF-A0A419DJ61-F1
#
_cell.length_a   1.000
_cell.length_b   1.000
_cell.length_c   1.000
_cell.angle_alpha   90.00
_cell.angle_beta   90.00
_cell.angle_gamma   90.00
#
_symmetry.space_group_name_H-M   'P 1'
#
loop_
_entity.id
_entity.type
_entity.pdbx_description
1 polymer ?
#
loop_
_entity_poly.entity_id
_entity_poly.type
_entity_poly.pdbx_seq_one_letter_code
_entity_poly.pdbx_strand_id
1 'polypeptide(L)'
;MINIKPDKTISPFSSLCNYSIIYGAPVEPMAANLTDREKVAVEILENCGVAAGFQLESLWPPKKGGRALKRLARFGVVWRHRLEGEYTLNIYTMPGSQPSADECIRRMAIAELYRKAREVKPASIKPAEPPLAGILELGGAEFPLLVVRRGDGTRLLPQLLKNLPRLLVVAELSVPFSSGAQRIEQVFFQFPFLRECGMRIPLRVTTDERLMELPFSSLFFGSATDNTSDNASSPVL
;
A
#
# COMPACT_ATOMS: atom_id res chain seq x y z
N MET A 1 26.16 0.51 28.78
CA MET A 1 25.13 0.69 27.73
C MET A 1 24.63 -0.70 27.32
N ILE A 2 23.39 -1.04 27.67
CA ILE A 2 22.80 -2.34 27.33
C ILE A 2 22.35 -2.24 25.87
N ASN A 3 23.02 -2.99 25.00
CA ASN A 3 22.70 -3.09 23.58
C ASN A 3 21.52 -4.07 23.44
N ILE A 4 20.30 -3.58 23.67
CA ILE A 4 19.08 -4.35 23.46
C ILE A 4 18.93 -4.49 21.93
N LYS A 5 19.19 -5.68 21.40
CA LYS A 5 18.77 -6.01 20.04
C LYS A 5 17.24 -5.99 20.03
N PRO A 6 16.59 -5.28 19.10
CA PRO A 6 15.14 -5.26 19.04
C PRO A 6 14.61 -6.68 18.86
N ASP A 7 13.53 -6.99 19.57
CA ASP A 7 12.83 -8.25 19.43
C ASP A 7 12.37 -8.35 17.96
N LYS A 8 12.94 -9.32 17.21
CA LYS A 8 12.82 -9.42 15.74
C LYS A 8 11.40 -9.72 15.23
N THR A 9 10.40 -9.65 16.09
CA THR A 9 9.00 -9.96 15.81
C THR A 9 8.26 -8.75 15.25
N ILE A 10 8.55 -7.53 15.75
CA ILE A 10 7.78 -6.33 15.40
C ILE A 10 8.28 -5.73 14.07
N SER A 11 7.35 -5.54 13.13
CA SER A 11 7.61 -4.90 11.83
C SER A 11 8.17 -3.47 11.98
N PRO A 12 9.15 -3.03 11.16
CA PRO A 12 9.65 -1.65 11.19
C PRO A 12 8.59 -0.60 10.81
N PHE A 13 7.47 -1.02 10.23
CA PHE A 13 6.34 -0.14 9.92
C PHE A 13 5.24 -0.19 11.00
N SER A 14 5.49 -0.82 12.14
CA SER A 14 4.48 -0.96 13.18
C SER A 14 4.28 0.33 14.00
N SER A 15 3.05 0.59 14.44
CA SER A 15 2.77 1.66 15.42
C SER A 15 3.34 1.37 16.80
N LEU A 16 3.61 0.10 17.10
CA LEU A 16 4.18 -0.35 18.36
C LEU A 16 5.64 0.06 18.56
N CYS A 17 6.33 0.47 17.50
CA CYS A 17 7.72 0.90 17.56
C CYS A 17 7.91 2.26 18.22
N ASN A 18 6.83 2.97 18.60
CA ASN A 18 6.86 4.25 19.34
C ASN A 18 7.84 5.27 18.76
N TYR A 19 7.70 5.51 17.45
CA TYR A 19 8.63 6.35 16.72
C TYR A 19 8.48 7.84 17.03
N SER A 20 9.62 8.52 17.08
CA SER A 20 9.78 9.97 17.06
C SER A 20 10.64 10.37 15.85
N ILE A 21 10.47 11.59 15.33
CA ILE A 21 11.26 12.07 14.19
C ILE A 21 12.32 13.06 14.69
N ILE A 22 13.57 12.78 14.33
CA ILE A 22 14.66 13.76 14.38
C ILE A 22 14.83 14.33 12.98
N TYR A 23 14.40 15.58 12.80
CA TYR A 23 14.54 16.26 11.53
C TYR A 23 16.00 16.63 11.28
N GLY A 24 16.55 16.22 10.13
CA GLY A 24 17.83 16.74 9.66
C GLY A 24 17.78 18.23 9.36
N ALA A 25 18.95 18.88 9.43
CA ALA A 25 19.08 20.29 9.09
C ALA A 25 18.70 20.54 7.63
N PRO A 26 17.98 21.63 7.32
CA PRO A 26 17.69 22.01 5.95
C PRO A 26 18.98 22.30 5.21
N VAL A 27 19.06 21.83 3.96
CA VAL A 27 20.17 22.09 3.05
C VAL A 27 19.59 22.78 1.83
N GLU A 28 20.19 23.90 1.42
CA GLU A 28 19.75 24.61 0.23
C GLU A 28 19.99 23.77 -1.04
N PRO A 29 19.03 23.72 -1.98
CA PRO A 29 19.18 22.96 -3.21
C PRO A 29 20.35 23.48 -4.03
N MET A 30 21.26 22.58 -4.39
CA MET A 30 22.33 22.86 -5.35
C MET A 30 21.98 22.23 -6.70
N ALA A 31 22.32 22.93 -7.79
CA ALA A 31 22.14 22.38 -9.13
C ALA A 31 22.93 21.07 -9.27
N ALA A 32 22.21 19.96 -9.49
CA ALA A 32 22.78 18.64 -9.61
C ALA A 32 22.20 17.91 -10.83
N ASN A 33 23.07 17.41 -11.69
CA ASN A 33 22.65 16.51 -12.77
C ASN A 33 22.31 15.15 -12.18
N LEU A 34 21.01 14.86 -12.06
CA LEU A 34 20.51 13.60 -11.51
C LEU A 34 20.68 12.46 -12.51
N THR A 35 21.23 11.34 -12.03
CA THR A 35 21.21 10.08 -12.78
C THR A 35 19.78 9.53 -12.87
N ASP A 36 19.50 8.64 -13.83
CA ASP A 36 18.13 8.12 -14.00
C ASP A 36 17.60 7.38 -12.76
N ARG A 37 18.47 6.68 -12.02
CA ARG A 37 18.11 6.07 -10.73
C ARG A 37 17.77 7.09 -9.66
N GLU A 38 18.45 8.23 -9.65
CA GLU A 38 18.16 9.32 -8.74
C GLU A 38 16.85 10.01 -9.09
N LYS A 39 16.55 10.19 -10.39
CA LYS A 39 15.24 10.67 -10.84
C LYS A 39 14.12 9.76 -10.36
N VAL A 40 14.30 8.43 -10.48
CA VAL A 40 13.33 7.45 -9.95
C VAL A 40 13.15 7.57 -8.43
N ALA A 41 14.23 7.77 -7.67
CA ALA A 41 14.13 7.97 -6.23
C ALA A 41 13.37 9.24 -5.87
N VAL A 42 13.63 10.34 -6.59
CA VAL A 42 12.91 11.61 -6.42
C VAL A 42 11.43 11.44 -6.79
N GLU A 43 11.12 10.79 -7.91
CA GLU A 43 9.75 10.50 -8.34
C GLU A 43 8.97 9.68 -7.29
N ILE A 44 9.61 8.68 -6.64
CA ILE A 44 8.98 7.96 -5.52
C ILE A 44 8.64 8.92 -4.37
N LEU A 45 9.54 9.83 -4.03
CA LEU A 45 9.31 10.81 -2.97
C LEU A 45 8.28 11.87 -3.34
N GLU A 46 8.19 12.27 -4.61
CA GLU A 46 7.15 13.16 -5.11
C GLU A 46 5.76 12.51 -5.02
N ASN A 47 5.65 11.23 -5.38
CA ASN A 47 4.37 10.50 -5.35
C ASN A 47 3.95 10.07 -3.93
N CYS A 48 4.90 9.67 -3.09
CA CYS A 48 4.61 9.08 -1.78
C CYS A 48 4.83 10.06 -0.61
N GLY A 49 5.54 11.16 -0.83
CA GLY A 49 5.96 12.14 0.17
C GLY A 49 7.11 11.68 1.08
N VAL A 50 7.13 10.41 1.48
CA VAL A 50 8.12 9.82 2.39
C VAL A 50 8.50 8.42 1.94
N ALA A 51 9.79 8.09 2.02
CA ALA A 51 10.27 6.71 1.88
C ALA A 51 11.39 6.40 2.87
N ALA A 52 11.47 5.16 3.33
CA ALA A 52 12.60 4.68 4.13
C ALA A 52 13.84 4.52 3.24
N GLY A 53 15.01 4.71 3.84
CA GLY A 53 16.29 4.56 3.16
C GLY A 53 16.40 3.21 2.46
N PHE A 54 16.12 2.10 3.15
CA PHE A 54 16.22 0.77 2.56
C PHE A 54 15.29 0.54 1.36
N GLN A 55 14.14 1.22 1.29
CA GLN A 55 13.21 1.13 0.15
C GLN A 55 13.76 1.82 -1.09
N LEU A 56 14.49 2.92 -0.90
CA LEU A 56 15.14 3.64 -2.00
C LEU A 56 16.49 3.01 -2.35
N GLU A 57 17.24 2.53 -1.37
CA GLU A 57 18.58 1.94 -1.58
C GLU A 57 18.57 0.77 -2.56
N SER A 58 17.45 0.04 -2.67
CA SER A 58 17.28 -1.06 -3.62
C SER A 58 17.31 -0.64 -5.08
N LEU A 59 17.20 0.66 -5.40
CA LEU A 59 17.32 1.17 -6.78
C LEU A 59 18.75 1.08 -7.31
N TRP A 60 19.74 0.95 -6.42
CA TRP A 60 21.15 0.86 -6.76
C TRP A 60 21.73 -0.53 -6.49
N PRO A 61 22.86 -0.88 -7.11
CA PRO A 61 23.60 -2.08 -6.73
C PRO A 61 23.94 -2.10 -5.23
N PRO A 62 24.14 -3.29 -4.64
CA PRO A 62 24.46 -3.44 -3.22
C PRO A 62 25.59 -2.50 -2.78
N LYS A 63 25.44 -1.91 -1.59
CA LYS A 63 26.41 -0.96 -0.97
C LYS A 63 26.60 0.38 -1.71
N LYS A 64 25.85 0.67 -2.77
CA LYS A 64 25.87 1.97 -3.46
C LYS A 64 24.70 2.90 -3.09
N GLY A 65 23.53 2.34 -2.79
CA GLY A 65 22.31 3.10 -2.48
C GLY A 65 22.49 4.12 -1.37
N GLY A 66 22.99 3.70 -0.21
CA GLY A 66 23.17 4.62 0.93
C GLY A 66 24.12 5.79 0.65
N ARG A 67 25.12 5.60 -0.24
CA ARG A 67 26.01 6.69 -0.67
C ARG A 67 25.31 7.65 -1.62
N ALA A 68 24.50 7.13 -2.55
CA ALA A 68 23.71 7.94 -3.46
C ALA A 68 22.67 8.79 -2.71
N LEU A 69 21.92 8.20 -1.78
CA LEU A 69 20.94 8.94 -0.99
C LEU A 69 21.57 10.01 -0.09
N LYS A 70 22.72 9.71 0.54
CA LYS A 70 23.48 10.72 1.29
C LYS A 70 24.00 11.84 0.38
N ARG A 71 24.33 11.54 -0.88
CA ARG A 71 24.71 12.57 -1.86
C ARG A 71 23.54 13.47 -2.22
N LEU A 72 22.38 12.89 -2.54
CA LEU A 72 21.15 13.66 -2.81
C LEU A 72 20.79 14.58 -1.64
N ALA A 73 20.86 14.06 -0.41
CA ALA A 73 20.59 14.86 0.78
C ALA A 73 21.59 16.00 0.99
N ARG A 74 22.89 15.76 0.72
CA ARG A 74 23.93 16.80 0.80
C ARG A 74 23.78 17.90 -0.26
N PHE A 75 23.15 17.60 -1.39
CA PHE A 75 22.86 18.59 -2.43
C PHE A 75 21.49 19.25 -2.27
N GLY A 76 20.77 19.00 -1.17
CA GLY A 76 19.45 19.58 -0.92
C GLY A 76 18.35 19.08 -1.88
N VAL A 77 18.60 18.04 -2.67
CA VAL A 77 17.61 17.46 -3.60
C VAL A 77 16.49 16.75 -2.84
N VAL A 78 16.85 16.11 -1.73
CA VAL A 78 15.93 15.46 -0.79
C VAL A 78 16.34 15.87 0.62
N TRP A 79 15.42 15.83 1.56
CA TRP A 79 15.76 15.93 2.98
C TRP A 79 15.93 14.55 3.59
N ARG A 80 16.87 14.43 4.52
CA ARG A 80 17.13 13.20 5.27
C ARG A 80 16.81 13.45 6.73
N HIS A 81 15.87 12.68 7.26
CA HIS A 81 15.53 12.67 8.67
C HIS A 81 15.79 11.28 9.26
N ARG A 82 15.61 11.17 10.57
CA ARG A 82 15.72 9.90 11.28
C ARG A 82 14.45 9.64 12.06
N LEU A 83 13.92 8.43 11.90
CA LEU A 83 12.83 7.92 12.69
C LEU A 83 13.44 7.06 13.81
N GLU A 84 13.30 7.47 15.06
CA GLU A 84 13.86 6.81 16.24
C GLU A 84 12.75 6.24 17.12
N GLY A 85 12.82 4.93 17.37
CA GLY A 85 11.92 4.17 18.23
C GLY A 85 12.58 2.83 18.54
N GLU A 86 11.83 1.73 18.48
CA GLU A 86 12.39 0.38 18.58
C GLU A 86 13.46 0.10 17.50
N TYR A 87 13.26 0.70 16.32
CA TYR A 87 14.25 0.73 15.25
C TYR A 87 14.73 2.16 15.00
N THR A 88 15.92 2.28 14.43
CA THR A 88 16.40 3.54 13.87
C THR A 88 16.40 3.46 12.36
N LEU A 89 15.52 4.24 11.72
CA LEU A 89 15.39 4.28 10.26
C LEU A 89 15.81 5.64 9.74
N ASN A 90 16.56 5.66 8.65
CA ASN A 90 16.70 6.87 7.85
C ASN A 90 15.45 6.99 6.98
N ILE A 91 14.82 8.15 7.01
CA ILE A 91 13.70 8.47 6.11
C ILE A 91 14.09 9.65 5.24
N TYR A 92 13.54 9.68 4.04
CA TYR A 92 13.78 10.71 3.05
C TYR A 92 12.47 11.33 2.61
N THR A 93 12.49 12.64 2.38
CA THR A 93 11.32 13.43 1.99
C THR A 93 11.73 14.46 0.93
N MET A 94 10.73 15.05 0.28
CA MET A 94 10.96 16.24 -0.53
C MET A 94 11.31 17.44 0.36
N PRO A 95 12.18 18.37 -0.10
CA PRO A 95 12.49 19.59 0.64
C PRO A 95 11.23 20.35 1.04
N GLY A 96 11.19 20.86 2.27
CA GLY A 96 10.02 21.55 2.83
C GLY A 96 8.98 20.63 3.47
N SER A 97 9.09 19.31 3.33
CA SER A 97 8.16 18.37 3.95
C SER A 97 8.59 18.00 5.38
N GLN A 98 7.72 18.23 6.36
CA GLN A 98 7.90 17.85 7.75
C GLN A 98 6.73 16.98 8.24
N PRO A 99 6.61 15.74 7.74
CA PRO A 99 5.54 14.82 8.15
C PRO A 99 5.67 14.47 9.64
N SER A 100 4.54 14.16 10.28
CA SER A 100 4.51 13.54 11.60
C SER A 100 4.99 12.08 11.55
N ALA A 101 5.28 11.48 12.72
CA ALA A 101 5.71 10.08 12.80
C ALA A 101 4.65 9.11 12.24
N ASP A 102 3.36 9.36 12.52
CA ASP A 102 2.27 8.55 11.99
C ASP A 102 2.17 8.64 10.47
N GLU A 103 2.19 9.86 9.93
CA GLU A 103 2.17 10.09 8.48
C GLU A 103 3.37 9.44 7.78
N CYS A 104 4.57 9.54 8.37
CA CYS A 104 5.76 8.88 7.86
C CYS A 104 5.52 7.38 7.66
N ILE A 105 4.97 6.71 8.67
CA ILE A 105 4.79 5.26 8.64
C ILE A 105 3.74 4.86 7.60
N ARG A 106 2.62 5.60 7.53
CA ARG A 106 1.60 5.36 6.50
C ARG A 106 2.15 5.56 5.09
N ARG A 107 2.88 6.66 4.87
CA ARG A 107 3.49 6.98 3.58
C ARG A 107 4.59 6.00 3.18
N MET A 108 5.37 5.50 4.13
CA MET A 108 6.36 4.44 3.86
C MET A 108 5.69 3.12 3.42
N ALA A 109 4.54 2.77 3.98
CA ALA A 109 3.78 1.60 3.53
C ALA A 109 3.28 1.77 2.09
N ILE A 110 2.81 2.98 1.76
CA ILE A 110 2.43 3.36 0.39
C ILE A 110 3.64 3.35 -0.55
N ALA A 111 4.80 3.84 -0.10
CA ALA A 111 6.02 3.82 -0.89
C ALA A 111 6.46 2.39 -1.26
N GLU A 112 6.27 1.42 -0.36
CA GLU A 112 6.55 0.01 -0.69
C GLU A 112 5.59 -0.52 -1.76
N LEU A 113 4.29 -0.24 -1.60
CA LEU A 113 3.27 -0.60 -2.59
C LEU A 113 3.59 0.01 -3.95
N TYR A 114 3.88 1.31 -3.98
CA TYR A 114 4.19 2.06 -5.19
C TYR A 114 5.42 1.50 -5.90
N ARG A 115 6.50 1.26 -5.15
CA ARG A 115 7.73 0.66 -5.65
C ARG A 115 7.46 -0.69 -6.31
N LYS A 116 6.64 -1.54 -5.67
CA LYS A 116 6.24 -2.85 -6.21
C LYS A 116 5.34 -2.74 -7.44
N ALA A 117 4.39 -1.81 -7.44
CA ALA A 117 3.48 -1.62 -8.57
C ALA A 117 4.24 -1.17 -9.83
N ARG A 118 5.22 -0.27 -9.65
CA ARG A 118 6.10 0.22 -10.72
C ARG A 118 6.98 -0.84 -11.37
N GLU A 119 7.34 -1.89 -10.64
CA GLU A 119 8.08 -3.04 -11.20
C GLU A 119 7.26 -3.77 -12.27
N VAL A 120 5.93 -3.58 -12.29
CA VAL A 120 5.00 -4.32 -13.18
C VAL A 120 4.39 -3.42 -14.25
N LYS A 121 3.92 -2.21 -13.89
CA LYS A 121 3.30 -1.27 -14.84
C LYS A 121 3.64 0.19 -14.45
N PRO A 122 3.55 1.14 -15.39
CA PRO A 122 3.59 2.56 -15.06
C PRO A 122 2.57 2.89 -13.97
N ALA A 123 3.03 3.58 -12.92
CA ALA A 123 2.23 3.88 -11.76
C ALA A 123 2.47 5.32 -11.26
N SER A 124 1.42 5.95 -10.76
CA SER A 124 1.43 7.26 -10.11
C SER A 124 0.56 7.22 -8.86
N ILE A 125 0.81 8.09 -7.89
CA ILE A 125 -0.08 8.30 -6.75
C ILE A 125 -0.58 9.74 -6.78
N LYS A 126 -1.89 9.88 -6.81
CA LYS A 126 -2.58 11.16 -6.66
C LYS A 126 -2.95 11.38 -5.19
N PRO A 127 -2.93 12.62 -4.70
CA PRO A 127 -3.49 12.94 -3.39
C PRO A 127 -4.99 12.64 -3.37
N ALA A 128 -5.49 12.22 -2.22
CA ALA A 128 -6.91 11.96 -1.98
C ALA A 128 -7.35 12.61 -0.67
N GLU A 129 -8.64 12.84 -0.52
CA GLU A 129 -9.19 13.37 0.72
C GLU A 129 -9.21 12.30 1.83
N PRO A 130 -8.99 12.69 3.09
CA PRO A 130 -9.16 11.79 4.22
C PRO A 130 -10.54 11.12 4.20
N PRO A 131 -10.65 9.82 4.52
CA PRO A 131 -9.64 8.99 5.17
C PRO A 131 -8.68 8.27 4.20
N LEU A 132 -8.78 8.51 2.90
CA LEU A 132 -7.90 7.88 1.92
C LEU A 132 -6.49 8.46 2.03
N ALA A 133 -5.51 7.60 1.83
CA ALA A 133 -4.10 7.99 1.84
C ALA A 133 -3.60 8.42 0.46
N GLY A 134 -4.38 8.16 -0.59
CA GLY A 134 -4.10 8.53 -1.98
C GLY A 134 -4.94 7.70 -2.95
N ILE A 135 -4.73 7.92 -4.25
CA ILE A 135 -5.25 7.07 -5.32
C ILE A 135 -4.06 6.59 -6.14
N LEU A 136 -3.83 5.27 -6.16
CA LEU A 136 -2.84 4.65 -7.02
C LEU A 136 -3.44 4.52 -8.42
N GLU A 137 -2.81 5.11 -9.40
CA GLU A 137 -3.09 4.82 -10.81
C GLU A 137 -2.10 3.78 -11.28
N LEU A 138 -2.61 2.68 -11.85
CA LEU A 138 -1.78 1.59 -12.35
C LEU A 138 -2.32 1.13 -13.70
N GLY A 139 -1.55 1.38 -14.76
CA GLY A 139 -1.94 0.97 -16.12
C GLY A 139 -3.31 1.52 -16.57
N GLY A 140 -3.64 2.75 -16.18
CA GLY A 140 -4.90 3.42 -16.53
C GLY A 140 -6.10 3.09 -15.64
N ALA A 141 -5.93 2.24 -14.62
CA ALA A 141 -6.96 1.99 -13.62
C ALA A 141 -6.63 2.72 -12.30
N GLU A 142 -7.66 3.25 -11.64
CA GLU A 142 -7.55 3.93 -10.36
C GLU A 142 -7.90 3.00 -9.20
N PHE A 143 -7.08 3.07 -8.15
CA PHE A 143 -7.16 2.27 -6.94
C PHE A 143 -7.05 3.19 -5.72
N PRO A 144 -8.18 3.57 -5.09
CA PRO A 144 -8.16 4.29 -3.83
C PRO A 144 -7.33 3.53 -2.80
N LEU A 145 -6.47 4.22 -2.05
CA LEU A 145 -5.59 3.65 -1.05
C LEU A 145 -6.09 4.00 0.35
N LEU A 146 -6.21 3.01 1.22
CA LEU A 146 -6.45 3.19 2.64
C LEU A 146 -5.35 2.49 3.43
N VAL A 147 -4.69 3.21 4.33
CA VAL A 147 -3.73 2.61 5.26
C VAL A 147 -4.39 2.44 6.62
N VAL A 148 -4.49 1.22 7.10
CA VAL A 148 -5.11 0.88 8.39
C VAL A 148 -4.04 0.34 9.35
N ARG A 149 -3.84 1.05 10.45
CA ARG A 149 -2.85 0.71 11.47
C ARG A 149 -3.50 0.14 12.72
N ARG A 150 -2.66 -0.44 13.59
CA ARG A 150 -3.13 -0.87 14.91
C ARG A 150 -3.56 0.34 15.73
N GLY A 151 -4.79 0.33 16.21
CA GLY A 151 -5.40 1.42 16.98
C GLY A 151 -6.24 2.37 16.14
N ASP A 152 -6.23 2.25 14.81
CA ASP A 152 -7.09 3.05 13.94
C ASP A 152 -8.57 2.66 14.15
N GLY A 153 -9.45 3.67 14.09
CA GLY A 153 -10.89 3.45 14.10
C GLY A 153 -11.36 2.77 12.80
N THR A 154 -11.67 1.49 12.85
CA THR A 154 -12.11 0.71 11.67
C THR A 154 -13.61 0.84 11.37
N ARG A 155 -14.35 1.69 12.08
CA ARG A 155 -15.82 1.80 11.98
C ARG A 155 -16.32 2.15 10.57
N LEU A 156 -15.54 2.95 9.83
CA LEU A 156 -15.90 3.38 8.46
C LEU A 156 -15.47 2.38 7.38
N LEU A 157 -14.64 1.39 7.71
CA LEU A 157 -14.09 0.44 6.74
C LEU A 157 -15.17 -0.34 5.97
N PRO A 158 -16.25 -0.87 6.61
CA PRO A 158 -17.30 -1.58 5.88
C PRO A 158 -18.02 -0.70 4.86
N GLN A 159 -18.22 0.59 5.17
CA GLN A 159 -18.87 1.53 4.27
C GLN A 159 -17.96 1.87 3.09
N LEU A 160 -16.67 2.10 3.35
CA LEU A 160 -15.67 2.36 2.30
C LEU A 160 -15.54 1.17 1.34
N LEU A 161 -15.48 -0.06 1.86
CA LEU A 161 -15.41 -1.28 1.04
C LEU A 161 -16.65 -1.47 0.16
N LYS A 162 -17.83 -1.08 0.63
CA LYS A 162 -19.07 -1.13 -0.17
C LYS A 162 -19.08 -0.09 -1.29
N ASN A 163 -18.55 1.10 -1.02
CA ASN A 163 -18.65 2.23 -1.94
C ASN A 163 -17.47 2.32 -2.93
N LEU A 164 -16.34 1.70 -2.61
CA LEU A 164 -15.10 1.77 -3.39
C LEU A 164 -14.69 0.36 -3.85
N PRO A 165 -15.17 -0.13 -5.00
CA PRO A 165 -14.97 -1.52 -5.44
C PRO A 165 -13.51 -1.87 -5.76
N ARG A 166 -12.65 -0.86 -5.93
CA ARG A 166 -11.20 -1.01 -6.18
C ARG A 166 -10.33 -0.48 -5.03
N LEU A 167 -10.89 -0.35 -3.83
CA LEU A 167 -10.16 0.10 -2.65
C LEU A 167 -9.04 -0.89 -2.32
N LEU A 168 -7.79 -0.41 -2.29
CA LEU A 168 -6.66 -1.13 -1.75
C LEU A 168 -6.47 -0.75 -0.29
N VAL A 169 -6.52 -1.76 0.57
CA VAL A 169 -6.30 -1.60 2.02
C VAL A 169 -4.92 -2.13 2.36
N VAL A 170 -4.06 -1.26 2.86
CA VAL A 170 -2.72 -1.60 3.38
C VAL A 170 -2.83 -1.65 4.89
N ALA A 171 -2.85 -2.85 5.46
CA ALA A 171 -3.09 -3.05 6.88
C ALA A 171 -1.85 -3.55 7.63
N GLU A 172 -1.62 -3.01 8.82
CA GLU A 172 -0.59 -3.49 9.77
C GLU A 172 -1.02 -4.79 10.49
N LEU A 173 -2.33 -5.02 10.62
CA LEU A 173 -2.93 -6.18 11.28
C LEU A 173 -3.82 -6.96 10.32
N SER A 174 -3.84 -8.29 10.47
CA SER A 174 -4.97 -9.10 10.00
C SER A 174 -6.21 -8.69 10.80
N VAL A 175 -7.15 -7.98 10.18
CA VAL A 175 -8.48 -7.79 10.79
C VAL A 175 -9.21 -9.12 10.64
N PRO A 176 -9.53 -9.85 11.72
CA PRO A 176 -10.36 -11.03 11.57
C PRO A 176 -11.73 -10.56 11.08
N PHE A 177 -12.05 -10.86 9.83
CA PHE A 177 -13.45 -10.98 9.43
C PHE A 177 -13.98 -12.20 10.19
N SER A 178 -15.10 -12.03 10.86
CA SER A 178 -15.68 -12.98 11.81
C SER A 178 -15.78 -14.40 11.26
N SER A 179 -14.77 -15.24 11.51
CA SER A 179 -14.86 -16.49 12.29
C SER A 179 -13.44 -17.08 12.48
N GLY A 180 -13.06 -17.32 13.74
CA GLY A 180 -12.06 -18.32 14.14
C GLY A 180 -10.60 -18.15 13.70
N ALA A 181 -9.81 -17.47 14.54
CA ALA A 181 -8.37 -17.68 14.78
C ALA A 181 -7.37 -17.69 13.59
N GLN A 182 -6.42 -16.74 13.59
CA GLN A 182 -5.00 -16.98 13.91
C GLN A 182 -4.16 -15.70 13.75
N ARG A 183 -3.03 -15.70 14.46
CA ARG A 183 -2.07 -14.60 14.63
C ARG A 183 -0.98 -14.69 13.55
N ILE A 184 -0.89 -13.69 12.67
CA ILE A 184 0.23 -13.51 11.73
C ILE A 184 0.52 -11.99 11.61
N GLU A 185 1.76 -11.62 11.90
CA GLU A 185 2.33 -10.29 11.68
C GLU A 185 2.84 -10.20 10.23
N GLN A 186 2.17 -9.42 9.36
CA GLN A 186 2.72 -8.89 8.11
C GLN A 186 1.69 -8.00 7.39
N VAL A 187 2.19 -7.07 6.58
CA VAL A 187 1.39 -6.17 5.73
C VAL A 187 0.66 -7.01 4.68
N PHE A 188 -0.65 -7.11 4.80
CA PHE A 188 -1.48 -7.80 3.83
C PHE A 188 -1.83 -6.86 2.67
N PHE A 189 -1.50 -7.26 1.44
CA PHE A 189 -2.21 -6.80 0.26
C PHE A 189 -3.20 -7.92 -0.08
N GLN A 190 -4.47 -7.73 0.22
CA GLN A 190 -5.49 -8.56 -0.40
C GLN A 190 -5.82 -7.93 -1.77
N PHE A 191 -6.19 -8.72 -2.78
CA PHE A 191 -7.25 -8.46 -3.77
C PHE A 191 -6.98 -9.19 -5.10
N PRO A 192 -8.02 -9.83 -5.69
CA PRO A 192 -7.92 -10.59 -6.95
C PRO A 192 -7.55 -9.72 -8.17
N PHE A 193 -7.87 -8.42 -8.15
CA PHE A 193 -7.60 -7.48 -9.26
C PHE A 193 -6.11 -7.25 -9.57
N LEU A 194 -5.23 -7.39 -8.58
CA LEU A 194 -3.78 -7.26 -8.82
C LEU A 194 -3.26 -8.43 -9.67
N ARG A 195 -3.89 -9.61 -9.61
CA ARG A 195 -3.58 -10.73 -10.51
C ARG A 195 -3.99 -10.42 -11.95
N GLU A 196 -5.14 -9.78 -12.16
CA GLU A 196 -5.59 -9.32 -13.49
C GLU A 196 -4.62 -8.28 -14.07
N CYS A 197 -3.97 -7.49 -13.21
CA CYS A 197 -2.93 -6.55 -13.61
C CYS A 197 -1.55 -7.21 -13.84
N GLY A 198 -1.42 -8.52 -13.68
CA GLY A 198 -0.15 -9.25 -13.84
C GLY A 198 0.80 -9.14 -12.65
N MET A 199 0.37 -8.55 -11.52
CA MET A 199 1.19 -8.45 -10.32
C MET A 199 1.19 -9.77 -9.55
N ARG A 200 2.30 -10.51 -9.61
CA ARG A 200 2.61 -11.60 -8.67
C ARG A 200 3.44 -11.06 -7.53
N ILE A 201 2.83 -10.30 -6.63
CA ILE A 201 3.48 -10.04 -5.35
C ILE A 201 3.47 -11.38 -4.59
N PRO A 202 4.60 -11.91 -4.10
CA PRO A 202 4.61 -13.06 -3.19
C PRO A 202 3.96 -12.60 -1.88
N LEU A 203 2.64 -12.67 -1.88
CA LEU A 203 1.79 -12.46 -0.73
C LEU A 203 1.63 -13.84 -0.12
N ARG A 204 1.95 -13.98 1.17
CA ARG A 204 1.38 -15.10 1.93
C ARG A 204 -0.12 -14.83 2.01
N VAL A 205 -0.82 -15.34 1.01
CA VAL A 205 -2.27 -15.43 1.01
C VAL A 205 -2.58 -16.63 1.88
N THR A 206 -3.07 -16.41 3.10
CA THR A 206 -3.96 -17.38 3.72
C THR A 206 -5.27 -17.32 2.93
N THR A 207 -5.34 -18.10 1.86
CA THR A 207 -6.63 -18.59 1.37
C THR A 207 -7.05 -19.63 2.38
N ASP A 208 -7.94 -19.27 3.30
CA ASP A 208 -8.83 -20.28 3.82
C ASP A 208 -9.78 -20.62 2.66
N GLU A 209 -9.52 -21.75 2.00
CA GLU A 209 -10.26 -22.26 0.84
C GLU A 209 -11.68 -22.73 1.21
N ARG A 210 -12.18 -22.42 2.41
CA ARG A 210 -13.48 -22.89 2.92
C ARG A 210 -14.64 -21.90 2.79
N LEU A 211 -14.54 -20.88 1.94
CA LEU A 211 -15.65 -19.98 1.64
C LEU A 211 -15.97 -19.87 0.13
N MET A 212 -15.69 -20.93 -0.63
CA MET A 212 -16.27 -21.14 -1.97
C MET A 212 -17.29 -22.28 -1.97
N GLU A 213 -18.26 -22.25 -1.06
CA GLU A 213 -19.51 -23.00 -1.26
C GLU A 213 -20.69 -22.18 -0.77
N LEU A 214 -21.26 -21.38 -1.67
CA LEU A 214 -22.70 -21.19 -1.71
C LEU A 214 -23.16 -21.26 -3.17
N PRO A 215 -24.30 -21.91 -3.44
CA PRO A 215 -24.66 -22.39 -4.76
C PRO A 215 -25.12 -21.24 -5.66
N PHE A 216 -24.49 -21.11 -6.82
CA PHE A 216 -25.11 -20.45 -7.97
C PHE A 216 -26.24 -21.34 -8.49
N SER A 217 -27.43 -21.17 -7.92
CA SER A 217 -28.66 -21.64 -8.52
C SER A 217 -29.74 -20.59 -8.34
N SER A 218 -29.81 -19.65 -9.29
CA SER A 218 -31.04 -19.17 -9.93
C SER A 218 -30.84 -17.79 -10.55
N LEU A 219 -30.23 -17.73 -11.73
CA LEU A 219 -30.62 -16.76 -12.75
C LEU A 219 -30.56 -17.48 -14.10
N PHE A 220 -31.67 -18.15 -14.39
CA PHE A 220 -32.07 -18.46 -15.77
C PHE A 220 -32.24 -17.13 -16.51
N PHE A 221 -31.56 -16.98 -17.65
CA PHE A 221 -32.21 -16.68 -18.93
C PHE A 221 -31.21 -17.01 -20.04
N GLY A 222 -31.37 -18.20 -20.62
CA GLY A 222 -30.89 -18.53 -21.95
C GLY A 222 -32.00 -18.23 -22.97
N SER A 223 -31.63 -17.70 -24.12
CA SER A 223 -32.54 -17.38 -25.21
C SER A 223 -33.14 -18.60 -25.89
N ALA A 224 -34.39 -18.42 -26.33
CA ALA A 224 -35.03 -18.90 -27.56
C ALA A 224 -34.69 -20.29 -28.11
N THR A 225 -35.70 -21.17 -28.12
CA THR A 225 -36.12 -21.93 -29.31
C THR A 225 -37.61 -22.29 -29.22
N ASP A 226 -38.27 -22.22 -30.38
CA ASP A 226 -39.62 -22.68 -30.70
C ASP A 226 -39.98 -24.07 -30.17
N ASN A 227 -41.25 -24.27 -29.82
CA ASN A 227 -42.18 -25.12 -30.60
C ASN A 227 -43.55 -25.29 -29.89
N THR A 228 -44.59 -24.92 -30.64
CA THR A 228 -45.87 -25.66 -30.80
C THR A 228 -46.30 -26.64 -29.71
N SER A 229 -47.47 -26.39 -29.08
CA SER A 229 -48.75 -27.02 -29.44
C SER A 229 -49.79 -26.94 -28.31
N ASP A 230 -50.98 -26.51 -28.72
CA ASP A 230 -52.31 -27.00 -28.39
C ASP A 230 -52.88 -27.00 -26.95
N ASN A 231 -54.11 -26.46 -26.95
CA ASN A 231 -55.31 -26.90 -26.24
C ASN A 231 -55.62 -26.34 -24.85
N ALA A 232 -56.49 -25.32 -24.92
CA ALA A 232 -57.91 -25.43 -24.55
C ALA A 232 -58.33 -24.96 -23.15
N SER A 233 -59.55 -24.43 -23.17
CA SER A 233 -60.51 -24.23 -22.07
C SER A 233 -60.30 -23.04 -21.12
N SER A 234 -60.93 -21.92 -21.51
CA SER A 234 -61.87 -21.13 -20.69
C SER A 234 -62.72 -22.03 -19.76
N PRO A 235 -63.37 -21.54 -18.67
CA PRO A 235 -64.03 -20.23 -18.65
C PRO A 235 -64.27 -19.54 -17.28
N VAL A 236 -64.92 -18.35 -17.36
CA VAL A 236 -65.84 -17.73 -16.37
C VAL A 236 -65.14 -17.25 -15.07
N LEU A 237 -65.16 -15.97 -14.68
CA LEU A 237 -66.23 -14.96 -14.63
C LEU A 237 -65.59 -13.55 -14.66
#